data_AF-A0A8S1EXK6-F1
#
_entry.id   AF-A0A8S1EXK6-F1
#
_cell.length_a   1.000
_cell.length_b   1.000
_cell.length_c   1.000
_cell.angle_alpha   90.00
_cell.angle_beta   90.00
_cell.angle_gamma   90.00
#
_symmetry.space_group_name_H-M   'P 1'
#
loop_
_entity.id
_entity.type
_entity.pdbx_description
1 polymer ?
#
loop_
_entity_poly.entity_id
_entity_poly.type
_entity_poly.pdbx_seq_one_letter_code
_entity_poly.pdbx_strand_id
1 'polypeptide(L)'
;MDSNYIPGNMGLFPNQAGTSIVETPNQTDHQEDRFVTLERKLDNFQELARHIGVIASDFNQRNQDALNGKIYSLIHNMQELDNMKNSFNDVKVPIELLDILDRGENPQIFSKLVLERTLEKNKEVNGKIEIYKKFKAHLLRAFGEEMPDMVLTYRNMRETPKELENL
;
A
#
# COMPACT_ATOMS: atom_id res chain seq x y z
N MET A 1 27.66 -18.75 36.74
CA MET A 1 28.68 -19.49 35.98
C MET A 1 28.06 -20.86 35.77
N ASP A 2 27.41 -21.20 34.65
CA ASP A 2 27.65 -20.88 33.24
C ASP A 2 26.31 -20.85 32.48
N SER A 3 25.92 -19.74 31.83
CA SER A 3 26.10 -19.46 30.39
C SER A 3 25.89 -20.68 29.48
N ASN A 4 24.71 -20.79 28.87
CA ASN A 4 24.54 -21.43 27.57
C ASN A 4 23.44 -20.72 26.78
N TYR A 5 23.86 -19.61 26.18
CA TYR A 5 23.23 -18.92 25.07
C TYR A 5 23.33 -19.83 23.83
N ILE A 6 22.20 -20.33 23.33
CA ILE A 6 22.15 -21.00 22.02
C ILE A 6 21.93 -19.92 20.96
N PRO A 7 22.88 -19.70 20.03
CA PRO A 7 22.76 -18.64 19.05
C PRO A 7 21.62 -18.96 18.09
N GLY A 8 20.74 -17.99 17.87
CA GLY A 8 19.73 -18.06 16.84
C GLY A 8 20.40 -18.26 15.48
N ASN A 9 20.06 -19.36 14.82
CA ASN A 9 20.46 -19.64 13.46
C ASN A 9 19.86 -18.56 12.55
N MET A 10 20.63 -17.52 12.28
CA MET A 10 20.38 -16.55 11.23
C MET A 10 20.61 -17.28 9.92
N GLY A 11 19.55 -17.93 9.42
CA GLY A 11 19.55 -18.50 8.09
C GLY A 11 19.93 -17.43 7.08
N LEU A 12 21.13 -17.57 6.53
CA LEU A 12 21.57 -16.91 5.32
C LEU A 12 20.55 -17.24 4.22
N PHE A 13 19.85 -16.23 3.72
CA PHE A 13 19.13 -16.34 2.46
C PHE A 13 20.14 -16.72 1.36
N PRO A 14 19.93 -17.80 0.59
CA PRO A 14 20.80 -18.11 -0.53
C PRO A 14 20.67 -17.03 -1.60
N ASN A 15 21.83 -16.50 -2.00
CA ASN A 15 21.99 -15.51 -3.04
C ASN A 15 21.79 -16.18 -4.42
N GLN A 16 20.87 -15.61 -5.18
CA GLN A 16 20.52 -15.77 -6.60
C GLN A 16 21.22 -16.87 -7.44
N ALA A 17 20.40 -17.75 -8.04
CA ALA A 17 20.65 -18.31 -9.37
C ALA A 17 19.53 -17.80 -10.29
N GLY A 18 19.94 -17.19 -11.42
CA GLY A 18 19.12 -16.32 -12.26
C GLY A 18 17.82 -16.93 -12.75
N THR A 19 16.72 -16.24 -12.45
CA THR A 19 15.54 -16.24 -13.32
C THR A 19 15.88 -15.34 -14.50
N SER A 20 15.89 -15.92 -15.71
CA SER A 20 15.94 -15.14 -16.94
C SER A 20 14.86 -14.08 -16.87
N ILE A 21 15.28 -12.81 -16.86
CA ILE A 21 14.39 -11.68 -17.03
C ILE A 21 13.87 -11.82 -18.45
N VAL A 22 12.67 -12.37 -18.60
CA VAL A 22 11.89 -12.14 -19.81
C VAL A 22 11.59 -10.65 -19.74
N GLU A 23 12.30 -9.85 -20.53
CA GLU A 23 11.94 -8.46 -20.78
C GLU A 23 10.55 -8.46 -21.42
N THR A 24 9.52 -8.40 -20.58
CA THR A 24 8.18 -8.03 -21.00
C THR A 24 8.29 -6.61 -21.59
N PRO A 25 7.75 -6.36 -22.80
CA PRO A 25 7.89 -5.05 -23.44
C PRO A 25 7.33 -3.94 -22.54
N ASN A 26 8.15 -2.91 -22.37
CA ASN A 26 7.97 -1.62 -21.72
C ASN A 26 6.51 -1.12 -21.59
N GLN A 27 5.82 -1.48 -20.50
CA GLN A 27 4.50 -0.93 -20.12
C GLN A 27 4.59 0.19 -19.07
N THR A 28 5.72 0.26 -18.35
CA THR A 28 6.00 1.23 -17.29
C THR A 28 6.16 2.66 -17.79
N ASP A 29 6.80 2.88 -18.95
CA ASP A 29 7.03 4.22 -19.53
C ASP A 29 5.70 4.99 -19.74
N HIS A 30 4.71 4.33 -20.32
CA HIS A 30 3.41 4.95 -20.61
C HIS A 30 2.58 5.28 -19.37
N GLN A 31 2.90 4.67 -18.21
CA GLN A 31 2.27 4.98 -16.95
C GLN A 31 2.91 6.21 -16.30
N GLU A 32 4.23 6.33 -16.30
CA GLU A 32 4.90 7.54 -15.80
C GLU A 32 4.56 8.76 -16.65
N ASP A 33 4.51 8.62 -17.98
CA ASP A 33 4.18 9.70 -18.91
C ASP A 33 2.82 10.36 -18.63
N ARG A 34 1.79 9.58 -18.27
CA ARG A 34 0.46 10.14 -17.98
C ARG A 34 0.43 10.93 -16.67
N PHE A 35 1.19 10.50 -15.65
CA PHE A 35 1.29 11.23 -14.38
C PHE A 35 2.07 12.53 -14.57
N VAL A 36 3.19 12.50 -15.30
CA VAL A 36 3.95 13.70 -15.66
C VAL A 36 3.09 14.68 -16.46
N THR A 37 2.25 14.17 -17.37
CA THR A 37 1.31 15.01 -18.12
C THR A 37 0.26 15.64 -17.22
N LEU A 38 -0.32 14.89 -16.28
CA LEU A 38 -1.28 15.40 -15.31
C LEU A 38 -0.66 16.48 -14.41
N GLU A 39 0.53 16.22 -13.87
CA GLU A 39 1.28 17.15 -13.03
C GLU A 39 1.49 18.48 -13.76
N ARG A 40 1.99 18.43 -15.00
CA ARG A 40 2.18 19.64 -15.82
C ARG A 40 0.88 20.43 -16.05
N LYS A 41 -0.26 19.73 -16.25
CA LYS A 41 -1.56 20.41 -16.39
C LYS A 41 -2.02 21.04 -15.08
N LEU A 42 -1.79 20.39 -13.95
CA LEU A 42 -2.09 20.95 -12.62
C LEU A 42 -1.23 22.17 -12.31
N ASP A 43 0.07 22.14 -12.62
CA ASP A 43 0.96 23.29 -12.46
C ASP A 43 0.50 24.48 -13.30
N ASN A 44 0.19 24.25 -14.58
CA ASN A 44 -0.34 25.28 -15.47
C ASN A 44 -1.66 25.87 -14.96
N PHE A 45 -2.54 25.03 -14.41
CA PHE A 45 -3.80 25.47 -13.81
C PHE A 45 -3.57 26.35 -12.57
N GLN A 46 -2.70 25.93 -11.66
CA GLN A 46 -2.35 26.69 -10.45
C GLN A 46 -1.73 28.04 -10.80
N GLU A 47 -0.79 28.06 -11.75
CA GLU A 47 -0.12 29.28 -12.18
C GLU A 47 -1.08 30.24 -12.92
N LEU A 48 -2.02 29.71 -13.69
CA LEU A 48 -3.07 30.50 -14.32
C LEU A 48 -4.01 31.14 -13.30
N ALA A 49 -4.42 30.37 -12.28
CA ALA A 49 -5.22 30.90 -11.17
C ALA A 49 -4.49 32.01 -10.41
N ARG A 50 -3.17 31.83 -10.17
CA ARG A 50 -2.31 32.88 -9.58
C ARG A 50 -2.29 34.15 -10.42
N HIS A 51 -2.09 34.03 -11.74
CA HIS A 51 -2.12 35.18 -12.65
C HIS A 51 -3.46 35.93 -12.65
N ILE A 52 -4.58 35.21 -12.62
CA ILE A 52 -5.92 35.81 -12.49
C ILE A 52 -6.01 36.58 -11.17
N GLY A 53 -5.54 36.00 -10.06
CA GLY A 53 -5.50 36.69 -8.76
C GLY A 53 -4.70 37.99 -8.79
N VAL A 54 -3.53 38.00 -9.46
CA VAL A 54 -2.71 39.20 -9.61
C VAL A 54 -3.43 40.29 -10.42
N ILE A 55 -4.01 39.93 -11.57
CA ILE A 55 -4.75 40.90 -12.41
C ILE A 55 -5.99 41.43 -11.69
N ALA A 56 -6.69 40.57 -10.95
CA ALA A 56 -7.86 40.96 -10.17
C ALA A 56 -7.51 41.87 -8.99
N SER A 57 -6.31 41.72 -8.40
CA SER A 57 -5.85 42.55 -7.27
C SER A 57 -5.50 43.98 -7.70
N ASP A 58 -5.00 44.17 -8.93
CA ASP A 58 -4.70 45.48 -9.53
C ASP A 58 -5.48 45.66 -10.85
N PHE A 59 -6.81 45.58 -10.72
CA PHE A 59 -7.68 45.63 -11.88
C PHE A 59 -7.82 47.05 -12.44
N ASN A 60 -7.70 47.17 -13.77
CA ASN A 60 -8.02 48.39 -14.51
C ASN A 60 -8.69 48.05 -15.86
N GLN A 61 -9.39 49.01 -16.45
CA GLN A 61 -10.16 48.83 -17.70
C GLN A 61 -9.33 48.26 -18.86
N ARG A 62 -8.02 48.56 -18.91
CA ARG A 62 -7.12 48.08 -19.98
C ARG A 62 -6.82 46.59 -19.85
N ASN A 63 -6.96 46.02 -18.65
CA ASN A 63 -6.69 44.62 -18.36
C ASN A 63 -7.91 43.71 -18.50
N GLN A 64 -9.10 44.23 -18.83
CA GLN A 64 -10.34 43.47 -18.92
C GLN A 64 -10.26 42.31 -19.94
N ASP A 65 -9.77 42.58 -21.14
CA ASP A 65 -9.67 41.55 -22.19
C ASP A 65 -8.67 40.47 -21.82
N ALA A 66 -7.54 40.87 -21.20
CA ALA A 66 -6.54 39.93 -20.69
C ALA A 66 -7.11 39.04 -19.59
N LEU A 67 -7.87 39.61 -18.64
CA LEU A 67 -8.55 38.86 -17.58
C LEU A 67 -9.55 37.86 -18.15
N ASN A 68 -10.41 38.29 -19.07
CA ASN A 68 -11.39 37.43 -19.75
C ASN A 68 -10.69 36.27 -20.46
N GLY A 69 -9.62 36.55 -21.20
CA GLY A 69 -8.80 35.52 -21.86
C GLY A 69 -8.27 34.49 -20.87
N LYS A 70 -7.76 34.93 -19.72
CA LYS A 70 -7.26 34.03 -18.66
C LYS A 70 -8.38 33.19 -18.03
N ILE A 71 -9.57 33.76 -17.81
CA ILE A 71 -10.74 33.02 -17.32
C ILE A 71 -11.16 31.94 -18.32
N TYR A 72 -11.21 32.25 -19.61
CA TYR A 72 -11.52 31.24 -20.63
C TYR A 72 -10.47 30.13 -20.67
N SER A 73 -9.18 30.47 -20.57
CA SER A 73 -8.12 29.47 -20.44
C SER A 73 -8.28 28.61 -19.18
N LEU A 74 -8.74 29.18 -18.06
CA LEU A 74 -8.93 28.45 -16.82
C LEU A 74 -10.04 27.41 -16.96
N ILE A 75 -11.17 27.83 -17.54
CA ILE A 75 -12.30 26.94 -17.84
C ILE A 75 -11.85 25.81 -18.77
N HIS A 76 -11.09 26.13 -19.81
CA HIS A 76 -10.56 25.14 -20.74
C HIS A 76 -9.65 24.11 -20.04
N ASN A 77 -8.72 24.56 -19.20
CA ASN A 77 -7.86 23.66 -18.43
C ASN A 77 -8.67 22.74 -17.50
N MET A 78 -9.72 23.24 -16.85
CA MET A 78 -10.60 22.39 -16.03
C MET A 78 -11.33 21.33 -16.86
N GLN A 79 -11.82 21.68 -18.06
CA GLN A 79 -12.44 20.73 -18.97
C GLN A 79 -11.45 19.65 -19.42
N GLU A 80 -10.21 20.04 -19.72
CA GLU A 80 -9.17 19.08 -20.07
C GLU A 80 -8.84 18.13 -18.91
N LEU A 81 -8.76 18.63 -17.68
CA LEU A 81 -8.55 17.79 -16.49
C LEU A 81 -9.71 16.80 -16.30
N ASP A 82 -10.96 17.23 -16.47
CA ASP A 82 -12.12 16.33 -16.38
C ASP A 82 -12.10 15.26 -17.47
N ASN A 83 -11.70 15.61 -18.69
CA ASN A 83 -11.56 14.66 -19.80
C ASN A 83 -10.47 13.60 -19.52
N MET A 84 -9.42 13.97 -18.81
CA MET A 84 -8.30 13.07 -18.47
C MET A 84 -8.61 12.14 -17.29
N LYS A 85 -9.64 12.40 -16.48
CA LYS A 85 -9.92 11.64 -15.24
C LYS A 85 -10.01 10.13 -15.45
N ASN A 86 -10.59 9.70 -16.57
CA ASN A 86 -10.82 8.29 -16.86
C ASN A 86 -9.52 7.51 -17.12
N SER A 87 -8.42 8.21 -17.45
CA SER A 87 -7.09 7.61 -17.65
C SER A 87 -6.42 7.16 -16.35
N PHE A 88 -7.02 7.45 -15.19
CA PHE A 88 -6.51 7.14 -13.85
C PHE A 88 -7.45 6.23 -13.06
N ASN A 89 -8.44 5.60 -13.69
CA ASN A 89 -9.41 4.72 -13.02
C ASN A 89 -8.76 3.48 -12.38
N ASP A 90 -7.59 3.07 -12.88
CA ASP A 90 -6.72 2.02 -12.35
C ASP A 90 -6.03 2.40 -11.03
N VAL A 91 -5.92 3.70 -10.74
CA VAL A 91 -5.32 4.21 -9.51
C VAL A 91 -6.37 4.31 -8.42
N LYS A 92 -6.13 3.65 -7.29
CA LYS A 92 -6.99 3.74 -6.09
C LYS A 92 -6.29 4.55 -5.01
N VAL A 93 -6.91 5.67 -4.64
CA VAL A 93 -6.43 6.53 -3.56
C VAL A 93 -7.18 6.16 -2.27
N PRO A 94 -6.49 5.73 -1.20
CA PRO A 94 -7.13 5.47 0.08
C PRO A 94 -7.81 6.72 0.64
N ILE A 95 -9.04 6.60 1.12
CA ILE A 95 -9.80 7.75 1.68
C ILE A 95 -9.09 8.31 2.91
N GLU A 96 -8.51 7.43 3.74
CA GLU A 96 -7.71 7.81 4.93
C GLU A 96 -6.52 8.73 4.59
N LEU A 97 -6.04 8.72 3.34
CA LEU A 97 -4.98 9.62 2.90
C LEU A 97 -5.45 11.08 2.81
N LEU A 98 -6.74 11.30 2.52
CA LEU A 98 -7.31 12.64 2.39
C LEU A 98 -7.20 13.42 3.71
N ASP A 99 -7.39 12.76 4.85
CA ASP A 99 -7.22 13.38 6.16
C ASP A 99 -5.80 13.93 6.39
N ILE A 100 -4.78 13.31 5.80
CA ILE A 100 -3.39 13.78 5.87
C ILE A 100 -3.19 14.98 4.94
N LEU A 101 -3.74 14.90 3.73
CA LEU A 101 -3.68 15.97 2.74
C LEU A 101 -4.39 17.25 3.22
N ASP A 102 -5.57 17.12 3.83
CA ASP A 102 -6.36 18.25 4.34
C ASP A 102 -5.63 18.99 5.47
N ARG A 103 -4.78 18.28 6.23
CA ARG A 103 -3.89 18.88 7.24
C ARG A 103 -2.63 19.51 6.65
N GLY A 104 -2.38 19.36 5.35
CA GLY A 104 -1.17 19.82 4.68
C GLY A 104 0.08 19.02 5.06
N GLU A 105 -0.09 17.81 5.59
CA GLU A 105 1.01 16.93 5.98
C GLU A 105 1.54 16.12 4.78
N ASN A 106 2.75 15.58 4.91
CA ASN A 106 3.34 14.75 3.87
C ASN A 106 2.57 13.41 3.71
N PRO A 107 2.03 13.09 2.51
CA PRO A 107 1.31 11.84 2.24
C PRO A 107 2.09 10.57 2.57
N GLN A 108 3.43 10.61 2.53
CA GLN A 108 4.29 9.46 2.86
C GLN A 108 4.17 9.00 4.31
N ILE A 109 3.65 9.86 5.20
CA ILE A 109 3.34 9.47 6.58
C ILE A 109 2.28 8.36 6.59
N PHE A 110 1.28 8.39 5.70
CA PHE A 110 0.30 7.31 5.57
C PHE A 110 0.96 5.98 5.25
N SER A 111 1.81 5.97 4.22
CA SER A 111 2.55 4.77 3.79
C SER A 111 3.35 4.17 4.95
N LYS A 112 4.05 5.03 5.71
CA LYS A 112 4.78 4.61 6.91
C LYS A 112 3.86 3.99 7.96
N LEU A 113 2.75 4.65 8.30
CA LEU A 113 1.80 4.17 9.32
C LEU A 113 1.18 2.82 8.94
N VAL A 114 0.84 2.63 7.66
CA VAL A 114 0.29 1.36 7.17
C VAL A 114 1.31 0.23 7.30
N LEU A 115 2.58 0.49 6.94
CA LEU A 115 3.65 -0.48 7.09
C LEU A 115 3.88 -0.84 8.56
N GLU A 116 3.93 0.16 9.45
CA GLU A 116 4.11 -0.04 10.89
C GLU A 116 2.95 -0.84 11.50
N ARG A 117 1.70 -0.48 11.20
CA ARG A 117 0.50 -1.21 11.64
C ARG A 117 0.48 -2.65 11.14
N THR A 118 0.88 -2.86 9.88
CA THR A 118 0.95 -4.20 9.28
C THR A 118 2.00 -5.06 9.99
N LEU A 119 3.17 -4.48 10.25
CA LEU A 119 4.25 -5.16 10.96
C LEU A 119 3.86 -5.51 12.40
N GLU A 120 3.25 -4.57 13.12
CA GLU A 120 2.74 -4.82 14.47
C GLU A 120 1.69 -5.92 14.47
N LYS A 121 0.73 -5.86 13.53
CA LYS A 121 -0.31 -6.88 13.42
C LYS A 121 0.24 -8.25 13.09
N ASN A 122 1.26 -8.33 12.22
CA ASN A 122 1.93 -9.58 11.89
C ASN A 122 2.60 -10.20 13.13
N LYS A 123 3.32 -9.39 13.91
CA LYS A 123 3.94 -9.83 15.18
C LYS A 123 2.88 -10.32 16.18
N GLU A 124 1.79 -9.58 16.33
CA GLU A 124 0.68 -9.96 17.22
C GLU A 124 0.07 -11.31 16.81
N VAL A 125 -0.22 -11.50 15.52
CA VAL A 125 -0.81 -12.74 14.99
C VAL A 125 0.17 -13.92 15.14
N ASN A 126 1.45 -13.72 14.87
CA ASN A 126 2.47 -14.74 15.09
C ASN A 126 2.57 -15.14 16.57
N GLY A 127 2.53 -14.16 17.49
CA GLY A 127 2.47 -14.43 18.93
C GLY A 127 1.27 -15.28 19.32
N LYS A 128 0.08 -14.96 18.78
CA LYS A 128 -1.14 -15.77 18.98
C LYS A 128 -0.98 -17.19 18.45
N ILE A 129 -0.42 -17.36 17.25
CA ILE A 129 -0.17 -18.69 16.66
C ILE A 129 0.73 -19.53 17.58
N GLU A 130 1.80 -18.95 18.11
CA GLU A 130 2.71 -19.65 19.02
C GLU A 130 2.04 -20.03 20.35
N ILE A 131 1.18 -19.16 20.89
CA ILE A 131 0.38 -19.48 22.08
C ILE A 131 -0.58 -20.65 21.78
N TYR A 132 -1.29 -20.63 20.65
CA TYR A 132 -2.19 -21.72 20.28
C TYR A 132 -1.46 -23.04 20.05
N LYS A 133 -0.26 -23.03 19.45
CA LYS A 133 0.57 -24.23 19.30
C LYS A 133 0.97 -24.81 20.65
N LYS A 134 1.44 -23.98 21.58
CA LYS A 134 1.79 -24.40 22.94
C LYS A 134 0.57 -24.93 23.69
N PHE A 135 -0.56 -24.23 23.62
CA PHE A 135 -1.81 -24.66 24.24
C PHE A 135 -2.26 -26.02 23.71
N LYS A 136 -2.25 -26.23 22.39
CA LYS A 136 -2.53 -27.52 21.76
C LYS A 136 -1.61 -28.63 22.30
N ALA A 137 -0.31 -28.36 22.40
CA ALA A 137 0.65 -29.35 22.92
C ALA A 137 0.38 -29.70 24.39
N HIS A 138 0.08 -28.71 25.23
CA HIS A 138 -0.27 -28.93 26.63
C HIS A 138 -1.57 -29.72 26.78
N LEU A 139 -2.60 -29.37 26.00
CA LEU A 139 -3.89 -30.07 26.02
C LEU A 139 -3.72 -31.53 25.59
N LEU A 140 -2.97 -31.79 24.53
CA LEU A 140 -2.69 -33.16 24.07
C LEU A 140 -1.89 -33.98 25.09
N ARG A 141 -0.97 -33.35 25.82
CA ARG A 141 -0.22 -34.03 26.89
C ARG A 141 -1.14 -34.41 28.05
N ALA A 142 -1.89 -33.46 28.59
CA ALA A 142 -2.81 -33.70 29.70
C ALA A 142 -3.88 -34.73 29.34
N PHE A 143 -4.42 -34.66 28.12
CA PHE A 143 -5.40 -35.62 27.65
C PHE A 143 -4.80 -37.02 27.42
N GLY A 144 -3.51 -37.11 27.06
CA GLY A 144 -2.81 -38.38 26.92
C GLY A 144 -2.51 -39.07 28.25
N GLU A 145 -2.36 -38.29 29.32
CA GLU A 145 -2.20 -38.80 30.70
C GLU A 145 -3.53 -39.36 31.24
N GLU A 146 -4.66 -38.70 30.96
CA GLU A 146 -5.99 -39.11 31.46
C GLU A 146 -6.68 -40.17 30.59
N MET A 147 -6.54 -40.09 29.25
CA MET A 147 -7.28 -40.92 28.29
C MET A 147 -6.42 -41.30 27.06
N PRO A 148 -5.48 -42.25 27.20
CA PRO A 148 -4.50 -42.57 26.16
C PRO A 148 -5.11 -43.12 24.86
N ASP A 149 -6.13 -43.97 24.95
CA ASP A 149 -6.77 -44.62 23.78
C ASP A 149 -7.50 -43.60 22.87
N MET A 150 -8.12 -42.59 23.49
CA MET A 150 -8.82 -41.51 22.79
C MET A 150 -7.83 -40.56 22.09
N VAL A 151 -6.68 -40.27 22.70
CA VAL A 151 -5.61 -39.47 22.09
C VAL A 151 -5.00 -40.19 20.89
N LEU A 152 -4.78 -41.50 20.98
CA LEU A 152 -4.26 -42.30 19.88
C LEU A 152 -5.23 -42.27 18.68
N THR A 153 -6.53 -42.45 18.94
CA THR A 153 -7.59 -42.33 17.93
C THR A 153 -7.62 -40.94 17.28
N TYR A 154 -7.54 -39.88 18.08
CA TYR A 154 -7.50 -38.50 17.59
C TYR A 154 -6.27 -38.21 16.73
N ARG A 155 -5.07 -38.68 17.12
CA ARG A 155 -3.84 -38.50 16.32
C ARG A 155 -3.97 -39.18 14.97
N ASN A 156 -4.45 -40.43 14.94
CA ASN A 156 -4.66 -41.18 13.71
C ASN A 156 -5.63 -40.49 12.75
N MET A 157 -6.70 -39.86 13.26
CA MET A 157 -7.65 -39.08 12.45
C MET A 157 -7.12 -37.72 11.97
N ARG A 158 -6.07 -37.18 12.61
CA ARG A 158 -5.49 -35.88 12.26
C ARG A 158 -4.23 -35.97 11.41
N GLU A 159 -3.55 -37.12 11.46
CA GLU A 159 -2.38 -37.45 10.62
C GLU A 159 -2.78 -37.99 9.24
N THR A 160 -4.07 -38.27 8.98
CA THR A 160 -4.58 -38.44 7.61
C THR A 160 -4.31 -37.17 6.81
N PRO A 161 -3.43 -37.20 5.78
CA PRO A 161 -2.85 -35.99 5.22
C PRO A 161 -3.82 -35.15 4.40
N LYS A 162 -3.39 -33.90 4.22
CA LYS A 162 -3.88 -32.82 3.36
C LYS A 162 -3.91 -33.16 1.86
N GLU A 163 -4.43 -34.32 1.46
CA GLU A 163 -4.54 -34.72 0.05
C GLU A 163 -5.77 -34.13 -0.66
N LEU A 164 -6.62 -33.39 0.05
CA LEU A 164 -7.81 -32.73 -0.51
C LEU A 164 -7.62 -31.22 -0.76
N GLU A 165 -6.41 -30.68 -0.58
CA GLU A 165 -6.13 -29.24 -0.82
C GLU A 165 -5.63 -28.95 -2.26
N ASN A 166 -5.51 -29.99 -3.10
CA ASN A 166 -5.08 -29.90 -4.51
C ASN A 166 -6.05 -30.57 -5.51
N LEU A 167 -7.36 -30.58 -5.24
CA LEU A 167 -8.41 -30.93 -6.22
C LEU A 167 -9.40 -29.78 -6.38
#